data_AF-A0A0W0S6V6-F1
#
_entry.id   AF-A0A0W0S6V6-F1
#
_cell.length_a   1.000
_cell.length_b   1.000
_cell.length_c   1.000
_cell.angle_alpha   90.00
_cell.angle_beta   90.00
_cell.angle_gamma   90.00
#
_symmetry.space_group_name_H-M   'P 1'
#
loop_
_entity.id
_entity.type
_entity.pdbx_description
1 polymer ?
#
loop_
_entity_poly.entity_id
_entity_poly.type
_entity_poly.pdbx_seq_one_letter_code
_entity_poly.pdbx_strand_id
1 'polypeptide(L)'
;MISKNSVLSATEAATPIWQNLSLTDQKNISDRMEQWFAEIEKQNQPNNTETNSYLATQFLSHFGLKNASEVFDFLKTTGGNVTLTMIAREIMKEEARIDSIRERNTEEMLSQQRHLIFLLMGIIAEREELAKNVDQLIRLEIDKHLLKDKQEQSKETTSDRSPIQIIEDMIAHYVETIKVLDEKLDELEHQLEQVEEELLALEEEGQRMEAYHEALHTHIDILDAYLQLPIFKHPQGNPAAFSAQRISVLVDDLKRYKAQEELYKSTASDDPQVHEVEKRRLSRHITTIEHELSVHKVHLSQTTTNYEELFRFALEQTRAKIREHQSIPGQLDPEIEGLKLRERGLVSALKVMNNKKILLNDKLEQVFDYSQARFSIKHEDAKFLVQTDDGSYALLPKDKDPNQLTEEDWLQAKRDFEQAKERIQTPRYNCLEKIQENLQKHVHRYEQHLNLREVLKNQKSEMQRARNEMGETLRETRAQKVLLSRNPGLSLTPKTDPQASYSQMIEKFESLVLKAPKKDDIEKARNIVESSTISPKSKGELNKLIEQVSPEKIMESQQRLQWLYSARRLIKDTSPTPNVDPTLQKKD
;
A
#
# COMPACT_ATOMS: atom_id res chain seq x y z
N MET A 1 26.29 26.49 -16.45
CA MET A 1 25.36 27.63 -16.30
C MET A 1 24.50 27.34 -15.09
N ILE A 2 24.74 28.09 -14.02
CA ILE A 2 24.08 27.97 -12.72
C ILE A 2 22.79 28.77 -12.81
N SER A 3 21.63 28.13 -12.62
CA SER A 3 20.38 28.86 -12.38
C SER A 3 20.24 29.05 -10.88
N LYS A 4 20.59 30.27 -10.45
CA LYS A 4 20.21 30.86 -9.16
C LYS A 4 18.70 31.08 -9.16
N ASN A 5 18.04 30.68 -8.06
CA ASN A 5 16.78 31.17 -7.46
C ASN A 5 16.22 29.99 -6.66
N SER A 6 16.03 30.00 -5.35
CA SER A 6 15.97 31.08 -4.37
C SER A 6 16.26 30.48 -3.00
N VAL A 7 17.33 30.97 -2.36
CA VAL A 7 17.52 30.86 -0.92
C VAL A 7 16.42 31.69 -0.28
N LEU A 8 15.43 31.03 0.33
CA LEU A 8 14.64 31.66 1.38
C LEU A 8 15.36 31.38 2.69
N SER A 9 16.22 32.32 3.05
CA SER A 9 16.71 32.51 4.41
C SER A 9 15.51 32.77 5.33
N ALA A 10 15.05 31.75 6.05
CA ALA A 10 14.05 31.89 7.11
C ALA A 10 14.72 32.32 8.42
N THR A 11 15.39 33.47 8.37
CA THR A 11 15.66 34.34 9.52
C THR A 11 14.68 35.50 9.43
N GLU A 12 13.39 35.18 9.47
CA GLU A 12 12.36 36.17 9.75
C GLU A 12 11.62 35.66 10.99
N ALA A 13 11.67 36.46 12.05
CA ALA A 13 10.81 36.32 13.20
C ALA A 13 9.38 36.15 12.68
N ALA A 14 8.84 34.93 12.76
CA ALA A 14 7.47 34.66 12.37
C ALA A 14 6.59 35.51 13.29
N THR A 15 6.12 36.64 12.77
CA THR A 15 5.01 37.37 13.35
C THR A 15 3.92 36.36 13.65
N PRO A 16 3.40 36.29 14.89
CA PRO A 16 2.46 35.27 15.27
C PRO A 16 1.23 35.38 14.34
N ILE A 17 1.02 34.34 13.54
CA ILE A 17 -0.08 34.19 12.56
C ILE A 17 -1.45 34.54 13.20
N TRP A 18 -1.54 34.40 14.52
CA TRP A 18 -2.73 34.54 15.35
C TRP A 18 -3.11 35.98 15.73
N GLN A 19 -2.25 36.98 15.56
CA GLN A 19 -2.58 38.38 15.91
C GLN A 19 -3.50 39.08 14.89
N ASN A 20 -3.77 38.47 13.72
CA ASN A 20 -4.56 39.06 12.64
C ASN A 20 -5.97 38.46 12.45
N LEU A 21 -6.40 37.52 13.30
CA LEU A 21 -7.71 36.86 13.16
C LEU A 21 -8.84 37.71 13.74
N SER A 22 -9.91 37.91 12.96
CA SER A 22 -11.10 38.64 13.41
C SER A 22 -11.80 37.90 14.56
N LEU A 23 -12.53 38.62 15.42
CA LEU A 23 -13.32 38.04 16.52
C LEU A 23 -14.27 36.91 16.04
N THR A 24 -14.73 37.00 14.80
CA THR A 24 -15.59 36.00 14.15
C THR A 24 -14.83 34.71 13.83
N ASP A 25 -13.59 34.83 13.36
CA ASP A 25 -12.73 33.67 13.04
C ASP A 25 -12.27 32.96 14.31
N GLN A 26 -11.98 33.72 15.37
CA GLN A 26 -11.63 33.17 16.68
C GLN A 26 -12.80 32.36 17.26
N LYS A 27 -14.03 32.85 17.12
CA LYS A 27 -15.23 32.14 17.55
C LYS A 27 -15.45 30.86 16.72
N ASN A 28 -15.33 30.92 15.39
CA ASN A 28 -15.46 29.75 14.54
C ASN A 28 -14.41 28.66 14.84
N ILE A 29 -13.19 29.06 15.19
CA ILE A 29 -12.11 28.14 15.58
C ILE A 29 -12.42 27.50 16.93
N SER A 30 -12.89 28.28 17.91
CA SER A 30 -13.32 27.74 19.21
C SER A 30 -14.46 26.73 19.05
N ASP A 31 -15.48 27.06 18.24
CA ASP A 31 -16.64 26.18 18.00
C ASP A 31 -16.21 24.87 17.29
N ARG A 32 -15.24 24.93 16.37
CA ARG A 32 -14.66 23.74 15.71
C ARG A 32 -13.80 22.91 16.66
N MET A 33 -12.99 23.55 17.50
CA MET A 33 -12.20 22.85 18.52
C MET A 33 -13.10 22.13 19.52
N GLU A 34 -14.21 22.77 19.92
CA GLU A 34 -15.19 22.17 20.81
C GLU A 34 -15.86 20.94 20.17
N GLN A 35 -16.23 21.01 18.89
CA GLN A 35 -16.73 19.85 18.15
C GLN A 35 -15.68 18.73 18.09
N TRP A 36 -14.42 19.07 17.82
CA TRP A 36 -13.34 18.10 17.71
C TRP A 36 -13.05 17.40 19.04
N PHE A 37 -13.01 18.13 20.15
CA PHE A 37 -12.84 17.54 21.49
C PHE A 37 -14.02 16.65 21.88
N ALA A 38 -15.25 17.04 21.52
CA ALA A 38 -16.43 16.21 21.73
C ALA A 38 -16.38 14.91 20.90
N GLU A 39 -15.85 14.94 19.67
CA GLU A 39 -15.67 13.76 18.82
C GLU A 39 -14.61 12.78 19.36
N ILE A 40 -13.50 13.30 19.88
CA ILE A 40 -12.45 12.46 20.48
C ILE A 40 -12.97 11.74 21.73
N GLU A 41 -13.68 12.43 22.61
CA GLU A 41 -14.27 11.82 23.81
C GLU A 41 -15.37 10.82 23.45
N LYS A 42 -16.13 11.08 22.38
CA LYS A 42 -17.15 10.15 21.85
C LYS A 42 -16.53 8.84 21.35
N GLN A 43 -15.37 8.88 20.69
CA GLN A 43 -14.68 7.66 20.25
C GLN A 43 -14.20 6.79 21.43
N ASN A 44 -13.97 7.40 22.59
CA ASN A 44 -13.56 6.70 23.80
C ASN A 44 -14.73 6.14 24.63
N GLN A 45 -16.00 6.45 24.30
CA GLN A 45 -17.19 5.99 25.02
C GLN A 45 -18.25 5.38 24.07
N PRO A 46 -18.46 4.04 24.07
CA PRO A 46 -19.24 3.35 23.03
C PRO A 46 -20.77 3.55 23.06
N ASN A 47 -21.33 4.27 24.06
CA ASN A 47 -22.78 4.36 24.28
C ASN A 47 -23.40 5.76 24.03
N ASN A 48 -22.64 6.78 23.62
CA ASN A 48 -23.17 8.13 23.40
C ASN A 48 -23.36 8.44 21.91
N THR A 49 -24.60 8.72 21.49
CA THR A 49 -24.97 9.02 20.10
C THR A 49 -24.93 10.51 19.77
N GLU A 50 -24.97 11.41 20.77
CA GLU A 50 -25.02 12.86 20.58
C GLU A 50 -23.67 13.55 20.81
N THR A 51 -23.30 14.45 19.88
CA THR A 51 -22.11 15.31 19.99
C THR A 51 -22.50 16.58 20.74
N ASN A 52 -22.35 16.58 22.07
CA ASN A 52 -22.73 17.70 22.95
C ASN A 52 -21.49 18.43 23.52
N SER A 53 -21.59 19.75 23.72
CA SER A 53 -20.57 20.63 24.34
C SER A 53 -20.03 20.12 25.69
N TYR A 54 -20.84 19.34 26.42
CA TYR A 54 -20.45 18.68 27.65
C TYR A 54 -19.30 17.65 27.46
N LEU A 55 -19.26 16.93 26.33
CA LEU A 55 -18.20 15.96 26.04
C LEU A 55 -16.86 16.65 25.77
N ALA A 56 -16.89 17.81 25.09
CA ALA A 56 -15.70 18.64 24.91
C ALA A 56 -15.15 19.12 26.25
N THR A 57 -16.04 19.52 27.16
CA THR A 57 -15.68 19.95 28.52
C THR A 57 -15.11 18.79 29.33
N GLN A 58 -15.67 17.58 29.19
CA GLN A 58 -15.14 16.38 29.84
C GLN A 58 -13.74 16.03 29.35
N PHE A 59 -13.51 16.06 28.03
CA PHE A 59 -12.19 15.87 27.44
C PHE A 59 -11.17 16.88 27.99
N LEU A 60 -11.51 18.17 27.96
CA LEU A 60 -10.64 19.26 28.41
C LEU A 60 -10.36 19.21 29.91
N SER A 61 -11.31 18.71 30.71
CA SER A 61 -11.14 18.57 32.15
C SER A 61 -10.01 17.61 32.54
N HIS A 62 -9.72 16.59 31.71
CA HIS A 62 -8.58 15.69 31.92
C HIS A 62 -7.24 16.44 31.88
N PHE A 63 -7.20 17.60 31.22
CA PHE A 63 -6.04 18.46 31.11
C PHE A 63 -6.14 19.72 31.99
N GLY A 64 -7.14 19.78 32.88
CA GLY A 64 -7.36 20.90 33.80
C GLY A 64 -7.94 22.16 33.14
N LEU A 65 -8.45 22.06 31.91
CA LEU A 65 -9.06 23.16 31.15
C LEU A 65 -10.58 23.05 31.17
N LYS A 66 -11.27 24.17 31.30
CA LYS A 66 -12.73 24.22 31.49
C LYS A 66 -13.52 24.41 30.21
N ASN A 67 -12.91 24.99 29.17
CA ASN A 67 -13.57 25.24 27.89
C ASN A 67 -12.55 25.44 26.77
N ALA A 68 -13.00 25.37 25.51
CA ALA A 68 -12.16 25.58 24.33
C ALA A 68 -11.57 27.00 24.27
N SER A 69 -12.18 27.99 24.93
CA SER A 69 -11.64 29.35 25.06
C SER A 69 -10.39 29.41 25.95
N GLU A 70 -10.28 28.57 26.98
CA GLU A 70 -9.08 28.49 27.82
C GLU A 70 -7.91 27.81 27.07
N VAL A 71 -8.21 26.87 26.17
CA VAL A 71 -7.23 26.33 25.22
C VAL A 71 -6.76 27.44 24.29
N PHE A 72 -7.68 28.27 23.79
CA PHE A 72 -7.38 29.40 22.94
C PHE A 72 -6.48 30.44 23.62
N ASP A 73 -6.72 30.73 24.91
CA ASP A 73 -5.88 31.64 25.67
C ASP A 73 -4.53 31.02 26.06
N PHE A 74 -4.47 29.71 26.31
CA PHE A 74 -3.21 28.98 26.49
C PHE A 74 -2.33 29.04 25.24
N LEU A 75 -2.90 28.82 24.05
CA LEU A 75 -2.18 28.88 22.77
C LEU A 75 -1.60 30.27 22.45
N LYS A 76 -2.15 31.35 23.04
CA LYS A 76 -1.60 32.71 22.96
C LYS A 76 -0.41 32.96 23.89
N THR A 77 -0.20 32.13 24.92
CA THR A 77 0.93 32.28 25.83
C THR A 77 2.25 31.92 25.14
N THR A 78 3.38 32.39 25.68
CA THR A 78 4.71 32.02 25.18
C THR A 78 4.94 30.51 25.20
N GLY A 79 4.40 29.79 26.19
CA GLY A 79 4.42 28.32 26.24
C GLY A 79 3.56 27.67 25.15
N GLY A 80 2.34 28.15 24.96
CA GLY A 80 1.43 27.64 23.92
C GLY A 80 1.94 27.89 22.49
N ASN A 81 2.60 29.02 22.24
CA ASN A 81 3.25 29.30 20.96
C ASN A 81 4.43 28.36 20.67
N VAL A 82 5.19 27.97 21.71
CA VAL A 82 6.26 26.96 21.57
C VAL A 82 5.66 25.59 21.24
N THR A 83 4.57 25.20 21.90
CA THR A 83 3.84 23.96 21.60
C THR A 83 3.26 23.96 20.18
N LEU A 84 2.67 25.08 19.74
CA LEU A 84 2.21 25.26 18.36
C LEU A 84 3.35 25.16 17.34
N THR A 85 4.49 25.75 17.65
CA THR A 85 5.67 25.69 16.79
C THR A 85 6.23 24.27 16.71
N MET A 86 6.19 23.51 17.82
CA MET A 86 6.60 22.10 17.86
C MET A 86 5.65 21.23 17.05
N ILE A 87 4.33 21.41 17.21
CA ILE A 87 3.30 20.70 16.42
C ILE A 87 3.44 21.04 14.94
N ALA A 88 3.60 22.33 14.60
CA ALA A 88 3.79 22.75 13.21
C ALA A 88 5.07 22.16 12.61
N ARG A 89 6.16 22.07 13.38
CA ARG A 89 7.42 21.45 12.95
C ARG A 89 7.29 19.94 12.73
N GLU A 90 6.60 19.22 13.61
CA GLU A 90 6.34 17.78 13.44
C GLU A 90 5.39 17.51 12.26
N ILE A 91 4.35 18.32 12.08
CA ILE A 91 3.48 18.26 10.89
C ILE A 91 4.29 18.52 9.63
N MET A 92 5.13 19.56 9.60
CA MET A 92 6.00 19.85 8.45
C MET A 92 7.00 18.73 8.17
N LYS A 93 7.52 18.06 9.21
CA LYS A 93 8.45 16.94 9.07
C LYS A 93 7.75 15.70 8.51
N GLU A 94 6.54 15.42 8.96
CA GLU A 94 5.75 14.31 8.47
C GLU A 94 5.20 14.58 7.05
N GLU A 95 4.77 15.81 6.77
CA GLU A 95 4.36 16.24 5.42
C GLU A 95 5.56 16.15 4.45
N ALA A 96 6.76 16.59 4.85
CA ALA A 96 7.97 16.45 4.04
C ALA A 96 8.37 14.97 3.83
N ARG A 97 8.12 14.10 4.82
CA ARG A 97 8.32 12.65 4.70
C ARG A 97 7.33 12.03 3.71
N ILE A 98 6.06 12.40 3.81
CA ILE A 98 4.98 11.96 2.91
C ILE A 98 5.24 12.48 1.48
N ASP A 99 5.64 13.74 1.34
CA ASP A 99 5.95 14.34 0.05
C ASP A 99 7.21 13.74 -0.57
N SER A 100 8.24 13.41 0.21
CA SER A 100 9.40 12.65 -0.29
C SER A 100 9.02 11.24 -0.75
N ILE A 101 8.07 10.58 -0.08
CA ILE A 101 7.54 9.28 -0.50
C ILE A 101 6.69 9.44 -1.77
N ARG A 102 5.84 10.47 -1.85
CA ARG A 102 5.05 10.78 -3.03
C ARG A 102 5.94 11.12 -4.22
N GLU A 103 6.95 11.97 -4.04
CA GLU A 103 7.94 12.31 -5.08
C GLU A 103 8.66 11.05 -5.55
N ARG A 104 9.19 10.22 -4.65
CA ARG A 104 9.88 8.97 -5.02
C ARG A 104 8.95 8.00 -5.78
N ASN A 105 7.72 7.81 -5.30
CA ASN A 105 6.72 6.98 -5.98
C ASN A 105 6.32 7.58 -7.34
N THR A 106 6.17 8.90 -7.45
CA THR A 106 5.86 9.55 -8.72
C THR A 106 7.05 9.53 -9.68
N GLU A 107 8.29 9.63 -9.21
CA GLU A 107 9.50 9.50 -10.00
C GLU A 107 9.69 8.06 -10.51
N GLU A 108 9.43 7.06 -9.68
CA GLU A 108 9.45 5.65 -10.07
C GLU A 108 8.33 5.33 -11.07
N MET A 109 7.10 5.81 -10.83
CA MET A 109 5.99 5.70 -11.77
C MET A 109 6.29 6.42 -13.09
N LEU A 110 6.85 7.63 -13.03
CA LEU A 110 7.26 8.38 -14.21
C LEU A 110 8.45 7.73 -14.93
N SER A 111 9.36 7.06 -14.21
CA SER A 111 10.48 6.32 -14.80
C SER A 111 9.99 5.08 -15.55
N GLN A 112 9.08 4.31 -14.94
CA GLN A 112 8.43 3.16 -15.56
C GLN A 112 7.54 3.59 -16.75
N GLN A 113 6.74 4.66 -16.59
CA GLN A 113 5.98 5.24 -17.69
C GLN A 113 6.89 5.80 -18.78
N ARG A 114 8.01 6.45 -18.47
CA ARG A 114 8.97 6.92 -19.49
C ARG A 114 9.64 5.77 -20.22
N HIS A 115 9.92 4.65 -19.53
CA HIS A 115 10.47 3.46 -20.17
C HIS A 115 9.44 2.80 -21.09
N LEU A 116 8.18 2.70 -20.64
CA LEU A 116 7.07 2.23 -21.45
C LEU A 116 6.78 3.17 -22.63
N ILE A 117 6.76 4.48 -22.41
CA ILE A 117 6.59 5.51 -23.46
C ILE A 117 7.78 5.50 -24.41
N PHE A 118 9.01 5.24 -23.95
CA PHE A 118 10.19 5.10 -24.81
C PHE A 118 10.10 3.85 -25.70
N LEU A 119 9.66 2.72 -25.14
CA LEU A 119 9.40 1.50 -25.91
C LEU A 119 8.22 1.69 -26.89
N LEU A 120 7.14 2.31 -26.44
CA LEU A 120 5.99 2.65 -27.28
C LEU A 120 6.34 3.71 -28.33
N MET A 121 7.19 4.69 -28.04
CA MET A 121 7.71 5.67 -29.02
C MET A 121 8.67 5.02 -29.99
N GLY A 122 9.48 4.04 -29.59
CA GLY A 122 10.26 3.21 -30.52
C GLY A 122 9.34 2.48 -31.50
N ILE A 123 8.27 1.87 -30.97
CA ILE A 123 7.24 1.18 -31.77
C ILE A 123 6.42 2.16 -32.63
N ILE A 124 6.07 3.34 -32.13
CA ILE A 124 5.26 4.35 -32.83
C ILE A 124 6.09 5.11 -33.86
N ALA A 125 7.37 5.42 -33.60
CA ALA A 125 8.25 6.09 -34.56
C ALA A 125 8.57 5.17 -35.74
N GLU A 126 8.82 3.88 -35.49
CA GLU A 126 8.94 2.88 -36.57
C GLU A 126 7.60 2.66 -37.27
N ARG A 127 6.47 2.63 -36.56
CA ARG A 127 5.12 2.55 -37.16
C ARG A 127 4.74 3.81 -37.95
N GLU A 128 5.17 5.01 -37.57
CA GLU A 128 4.87 6.24 -38.32
C GLU A 128 5.73 6.34 -39.57
N GLU A 129 7.01 5.97 -39.51
CA GLU A 129 7.83 5.85 -40.74
C GLU A 129 7.31 4.73 -41.65
N LEU A 130 6.96 3.55 -41.10
CA LEU A 130 6.46 2.43 -41.88
C LEU A 130 5.03 2.68 -42.39
N ALA A 131 4.14 3.28 -41.62
CA ALA A 131 2.81 3.66 -42.07
C ALA A 131 2.85 4.82 -43.08
N LYS A 132 3.75 5.81 -42.92
CA LYS A 132 3.98 6.84 -43.96
C LYS A 132 4.53 6.21 -45.23
N ASN A 133 5.46 5.26 -45.12
CA ASN A 133 5.98 4.51 -46.27
C ASN A 133 4.91 3.63 -46.91
N VAL A 134 4.01 3.01 -46.14
CA VAL A 134 2.91 2.17 -46.64
C VAL A 134 1.79 3.01 -47.25
N ASP A 135 1.39 4.13 -46.64
CA ASP A 135 0.43 5.06 -47.23
C ASP A 135 0.98 5.70 -48.52
N GLN A 136 2.28 6.01 -48.55
CA GLN A 136 2.96 6.43 -49.78
C GLN A 136 3.00 5.30 -50.81
N LEU A 137 3.26 4.05 -50.42
CA LEU A 137 3.24 2.90 -51.34
C LEU A 137 1.84 2.63 -51.89
N ILE A 138 0.81 2.73 -51.06
CA ILE A 138 -0.60 2.56 -51.46
C ILE A 138 -1.01 3.68 -52.41
N ARG A 139 -0.64 4.94 -52.12
CA ARG A 139 -0.87 6.07 -53.04
C ARG A 139 -0.13 5.89 -54.35
N LEU A 140 1.13 5.45 -54.32
CA LEU A 140 1.92 5.17 -55.53
C LEU A 140 1.37 3.99 -56.32
N GLU A 141 0.85 2.94 -55.68
CA GLU A 141 0.23 1.81 -56.38
C GLU A 141 -1.13 2.21 -56.95
N ILE A 142 -1.93 3.03 -56.25
CA ILE A 142 -3.16 3.64 -56.77
C ILE A 142 -2.86 4.54 -57.99
N ASP A 143 -1.85 5.40 -57.90
CA ASP A 143 -1.43 6.27 -59.01
C ASP A 143 -0.81 5.48 -60.16
N LYS A 144 -0.06 4.42 -59.88
CA LYS A 144 0.50 3.49 -60.88
C LYS A 144 -0.60 2.67 -61.54
N HIS A 145 -1.67 2.29 -60.83
CA HIS A 145 -2.85 1.66 -61.43
C HIS A 145 -3.67 2.67 -62.26
N LEU A 146 -3.74 3.93 -61.85
CA LEU A 146 -4.35 5.02 -62.63
C LEU A 146 -3.52 5.43 -63.86
N LEU A 147 -2.19 5.33 -63.79
CA LEU A 147 -1.24 5.66 -64.87
C LEU A 147 -0.96 4.47 -65.81
N LYS A 148 -1.05 3.22 -65.32
CA LYS A 148 -0.99 2.02 -66.17
C LYS A 148 -2.19 1.89 -67.12
N ASP A 149 -3.29 2.58 -66.84
CA ASP A 149 -4.39 2.74 -67.80
C ASP A 149 -4.07 3.76 -68.92
N LYS A 150 -2.91 4.43 -68.90
CA LYS A 150 -2.55 5.42 -69.92
C LYS A 150 -1.19 5.33 -70.59
N GLN A 151 -0.18 4.62 -70.09
CA GLN A 151 1.06 4.48 -70.88
C GLN A 151 1.98 3.36 -70.41
N GLU A 152 2.35 2.50 -71.37
CA GLU A 152 3.61 1.76 -71.33
C GLU A 152 4.79 2.75 -71.32
N GLN A 153 5.86 2.36 -70.61
CA GLN A 153 7.19 2.98 -70.52
C GLN A 153 7.38 4.14 -69.52
N SER A 154 7.91 3.81 -68.34
CA SER A 154 9.19 4.38 -67.88
C SER A 154 9.70 3.61 -66.67
N LYS A 155 10.97 3.18 -66.73
CA LYS A 155 11.69 2.56 -65.63
C LYS A 155 12.04 3.63 -64.60
N GLU A 156 11.66 3.43 -63.35
CA GLU A 156 12.34 4.06 -62.22
C GLU A 156 12.31 3.12 -61.00
N THR A 157 13.49 2.87 -60.47
CA THR A 157 13.85 2.01 -59.35
C THR A 157 13.46 2.65 -58.03
N THR A 158 12.45 2.12 -57.35
CA THR A 158 12.16 2.37 -55.93
C THR A 158 11.62 1.11 -55.26
N SER A 159 12.42 0.57 -54.32
CA SER A 159 12.14 -0.45 -53.29
C SER A 159 11.36 -1.72 -53.71
N ASP A 160 12.11 -2.81 -53.90
CA ASP A 160 11.65 -4.17 -54.29
C ASP A 160 10.85 -4.94 -53.21
N ARG A 161 10.27 -4.30 -52.19
CA ARG A 161 9.47 -5.01 -51.18
C ARG A 161 7.99 -4.98 -51.53
N SER A 162 7.41 -6.17 -51.76
CA SER A 162 5.97 -6.30 -51.97
C SER A 162 5.18 -5.94 -50.69
N PRO A 163 3.97 -5.36 -50.79
CA PRO A 163 3.11 -5.07 -49.63
C PRO A 163 2.82 -6.29 -48.74
N ILE A 164 2.83 -7.49 -49.33
CA ILE A 164 2.66 -8.76 -48.61
C ILE A 164 3.88 -9.03 -47.72
N GLN A 165 5.09 -8.70 -48.18
CA GLN A 165 6.33 -8.83 -47.42
C GLN A 165 6.32 -7.95 -46.16
N ILE A 166 5.79 -6.73 -46.26
CA ILE A 166 5.71 -5.79 -45.13
C ILE A 166 4.73 -6.32 -44.05
N ILE A 167 3.59 -6.87 -44.46
CA ILE A 167 2.63 -7.48 -43.53
C ILE A 167 3.18 -8.75 -42.90
N GLU A 168 3.99 -9.52 -43.64
CA GLU A 168 4.71 -10.68 -43.09
C GLU A 168 5.74 -10.29 -42.03
N ASP A 169 6.51 -9.23 -42.28
CA ASP A 169 7.46 -8.67 -41.31
C ASP A 169 6.72 -8.17 -40.04
N MET A 170 5.56 -7.51 -40.19
CA MET A 170 4.71 -7.09 -39.07
C MET A 170 4.17 -8.28 -38.26
N ILE A 171 3.68 -9.33 -38.94
CA ILE A 171 3.19 -10.55 -38.28
C ILE A 171 4.32 -11.23 -37.51
N ALA A 172 5.52 -11.31 -38.08
CA ALA A 172 6.69 -11.88 -37.42
C ALA A 172 7.05 -11.07 -36.17
N HIS A 173 7.04 -9.75 -36.27
CA HIS A 173 7.31 -8.87 -35.13
C HIS A 173 6.27 -9.04 -34.00
N TYR A 174 4.97 -9.06 -34.33
CA TYR A 174 3.93 -9.29 -33.33
C TYR A 174 4.04 -10.66 -32.64
N VAL A 175 4.39 -11.71 -33.40
CA VAL A 175 4.63 -13.04 -32.83
C VAL A 175 5.81 -13.00 -31.86
N GLU A 176 6.88 -12.29 -32.21
CA GLU A 176 8.04 -12.15 -31.33
C GLU A 176 7.73 -11.33 -30.09
N THR A 177 6.99 -10.22 -30.21
CA THR A 177 6.57 -9.41 -29.06
C THR A 177 5.66 -10.20 -28.11
N ILE A 178 4.73 -11.02 -28.63
CA ILE A 178 3.88 -11.87 -27.80
C ILE A 178 4.72 -12.90 -27.04
N LYS A 179 5.74 -13.51 -27.67
CA LYS A 179 6.66 -14.41 -26.97
C LYS A 179 7.41 -13.72 -25.84
N VAL A 180 7.95 -12.53 -26.10
CA VAL A 180 8.65 -11.74 -25.06
C VAL A 180 7.70 -11.37 -23.92
N LEU A 181 6.44 -11.06 -24.21
CA LEU A 181 5.42 -10.80 -23.19
C LEU A 181 5.07 -12.07 -22.39
N ASP A 182 4.92 -13.22 -23.06
CA ASP A 182 4.65 -14.50 -22.41
C ASP A 182 5.84 -14.89 -21.48
N GLU A 183 7.10 -14.76 -21.95
CA GLU A 183 8.30 -14.99 -21.12
C GLU A 183 8.36 -14.09 -19.89
N LYS A 184 7.96 -12.82 -20.02
CA LYS A 184 7.90 -11.89 -18.89
C LYS A 184 6.74 -12.15 -17.95
N LEU A 185 5.62 -12.66 -18.45
CA LEU A 185 4.50 -13.09 -17.62
C LEU A 185 4.88 -14.30 -16.77
N ASP A 186 5.61 -15.26 -17.35
CA ASP A 186 6.15 -16.42 -16.63
C ASP A 186 7.14 -15.99 -15.53
N GLU A 187 8.04 -15.04 -15.84
CA GLU A 187 8.97 -14.46 -14.85
C GLU A 187 8.22 -13.77 -13.69
N LEU A 188 7.20 -12.96 -13.99
CA LEU A 188 6.38 -12.31 -12.95
C LEU A 188 5.59 -13.31 -12.11
N GLU A 189 5.12 -14.40 -12.72
CA GLU A 189 4.44 -15.48 -12.01
C GLU A 189 5.40 -16.17 -11.04
N HIS A 190 6.62 -16.48 -11.47
CA HIS A 190 7.64 -17.03 -10.59
C HIS A 190 8.02 -16.09 -9.44
N GLN A 191 8.17 -14.80 -9.70
CA GLN A 191 8.43 -13.79 -8.66
C GLN A 191 7.27 -13.68 -7.67
N LEU A 192 6.01 -13.77 -8.13
CA LEU A 192 4.84 -13.80 -7.26
C LEU A 192 4.81 -15.03 -6.37
N GLU A 193 5.10 -16.21 -6.92
CA GLU A 193 5.20 -17.45 -6.15
C GLU A 193 6.29 -17.34 -5.07
N GLN A 194 7.47 -16.83 -5.40
CA GLN A 194 8.54 -16.61 -4.43
C GLN A 194 8.12 -15.66 -3.31
N VAL A 195 7.45 -14.54 -3.63
CA VAL A 195 6.97 -13.60 -2.62
C VAL A 195 5.87 -14.21 -1.75
N GLU A 196 5.01 -15.07 -2.31
CA GLU A 196 3.98 -15.78 -1.55
C GLU A 196 4.61 -16.82 -0.60
N GLU A 197 5.65 -17.54 -1.02
CA GLU A 197 6.42 -18.44 -0.15
C GLU A 197 7.14 -17.66 0.98
N GLU A 198 7.76 -16.52 0.67
CA GLU A 198 8.40 -15.66 1.66
C GLU A 198 7.39 -15.09 2.67
N LEU A 199 6.20 -14.71 2.22
CA LEU A 199 5.11 -14.25 3.10
C LEU A 199 4.62 -15.36 4.04
N LEU A 200 4.48 -16.59 3.54
CA LEU A 200 4.13 -17.75 4.37
C LEU A 200 5.22 -18.04 5.41
N ALA A 201 6.50 -18.00 5.00
CA ALA A 201 7.62 -18.18 5.92
C ALA A 201 7.66 -17.09 7.00
N LEU A 202 7.36 -15.83 6.64
CA LEU A 202 7.26 -14.73 7.59
C LEU A 202 6.06 -14.89 8.54
N GLU A 203 4.94 -15.41 8.07
CA GLU A 203 3.78 -15.70 8.91
C GLU A 203 4.12 -16.76 9.97
N GLU A 204 4.78 -17.86 9.56
CA GLU A 204 5.29 -18.86 10.50
C GLU A 204 6.33 -18.29 11.46
N GLU A 205 7.25 -17.43 10.98
CA GLU A 205 8.21 -16.72 11.83
C GLU A 205 7.46 -15.86 12.88
N GLY A 206 6.39 -15.18 12.47
CA GLY A 206 5.54 -14.37 13.34
C GLY A 206 4.89 -15.20 14.45
N GLN A 207 4.29 -16.34 14.11
CA GLN A 207 3.70 -17.26 15.11
C GLN A 207 4.74 -17.79 16.10
N ARG A 208 5.94 -18.16 15.62
CA ARG A 208 7.04 -18.59 16.49
C ARG A 208 7.52 -17.45 17.39
N MET A 209 7.62 -16.23 16.85
CA MET A 209 8.00 -15.03 17.57
C MET A 209 6.99 -14.68 18.67
N GLU A 210 5.69 -14.78 18.39
CA GLU A 210 4.62 -14.56 19.37
C GLU A 210 4.71 -15.58 20.52
N ALA A 211 4.82 -16.88 20.20
CA ALA A 211 4.97 -17.93 21.21
C ALA A 211 6.25 -17.80 22.05
N TYR A 212 7.31 -17.25 21.44
CA TYR A 212 8.57 -16.92 22.11
C TYR A 212 8.43 -15.72 23.06
N HIS A 213 7.84 -14.61 22.59
CA HIS A 213 7.61 -13.42 23.39
C HIS A 213 6.64 -13.67 24.54
N GLU A 214 5.60 -14.47 24.33
CA GLU A 214 4.67 -14.85 25.39
C GLU A 214 5.37 -15.61 26.54
N ALA A 215 6.25 -16.55 26.20
CA ALA A 215 7.03 -17.26 27.19
C ALA A 215 7.88 -16.28 28.01
N LEU A 216 8.57 -15.33 27.34
CA LEU A 216 9.32 -14.27 28.02
C LEU A 216 8.43 -13.39 28.90
N HIS A 217 7.22 -13.02 28.45
CA HIS A 217 6.27 -12.25 29.24
C HIS A 217 5.91 -12.94 30.55
N THR A 218 5.76 -14.27 30.55
CA THR A 218 5.54 -15.04 31.79
C THR A 218 6.68 -14.83 32.79
N HIS A 219 7.94 -14.78 32.31
CA HIS A 219 9.09 -14.48 33.17
C HIS A 219 9.15 -13.02 33.61
N ILE A 220 8.70 -12.08 32.78
CA ILE A 220 8.57 -10.66 33.12
C ILE A 220 7.52 -10.48 34.22
N ASP A 221 6.35 -11.10 34.10
CA ASP A 221 5.27 -10.99 35.10
C ASP A 221 5.69 -11.52 36.47
N ILE A 222 6.43 -12.63 36.48
CA ILE A 222 6.99 -13.18 37.71
C ILE A 222 8.02 -12.21 38.30
N LEU A 223 8.92 -11.67 37.48
CA LEU A 223 9.88 -10.68 37.93
C LEU A 223 9.18 -9.41 38.47
N ASP A 224 8.16 -8.91 37.78
CA ASP A 224 7.39 -7.72 38.16
C ASP A 224 6.70 -7.91 39.51
N ALA A 225 6.19 -9.11 39.81
CA ALA A 225 5.64 -9.42 41.12
C ALA A 225 6.65 -9.24 42.28
N TYR A 226 7.94 -9.50 42.04
CA TYR A 226 8.99 -9.20 43.01
C TYR A 226 9.38 -7.72 42.99
N LEU A 227 9.53 -7.12 41.81
CA LEU A 227 10.00 -5.74 41.65
C LEU A 227 9.00 -4.69 42.17
N GLN A 228 7.71 -5.01 42.26
CA GLN A 228 6.67 -4.16 42.87
C GLN A 228 6.77 -4.07 44.40
N LEU A 229 7.61 -4.89 45.05
CA LEU A 229 7.82 -4.81 46.49
C LEU A 229 8.50 -3.48 46.87
N PRO A 230 8.15 -2.86 48.01
CA PRO A 230 8.77 -1.61 48.44
C PRO A 230 10.24 -1.82 48.81
N ILE A 231 11.14 -1.44 47.90
CA ILE A 231 12.59 -1.64 48.03
C ILE A 231 13.25 -0.64 48.99
N PHE A 232 12.68 0.56 49.15
CA PHE A 232 13.40 1.72 49.71
C PHE A 232 12.88 2.32 51.01
N LYS A 233 11.85 1.75 51.66
CA LYS A 233 11.39 2.26 52.98
C LYS A 233 11.01 1.11 53.92
N HIS A 234 11.75 0.96 55.02
CA HIS A 234 11.41 0.07 56.12
C HIS A 234 10.43 0.74 57.13
N PRO A 235 9.62 -0.02 57.90
CA PRO A 235 9.72 -1.47 58.09
C PRO A 235 8.44 -2.27 57.76
N GLN A 236 8.62 -3.58 57.55
CA GLN A 236 7.66 -4.67 57.82
C GLN A 236 6.47 -4.86 56.86
N GLY A 237 6.75 -5.07 55.58
CA GLY A 237 5.95 -6.06 54.89
C GLY A 237 6.42 -7.44 55.36
N ASN A 238 5.54 -8.26 55.93
CA ASN A 238 5.88 -9.63 56.31
C ASN A 238 6.15 -10.42 55.01
N PRO A 239 7.37 -10.92 54.74
CA PRO A 239 7.65 -11.72 53.55
C PRO A 239 6.73 -12.96 53.45
N ALA A 240 6.29 -13.47 54.60
CA ALA A 240 5.29 -14.53 54.66
C ALA A 240 3.89 -14.06 54.24
N ALA A 241 3.51 -12.81 54.50
CA ALA A 241 2.24 -12.26 54.00
C ALA A 241 2.26 -12.07 52.48
N PHE A 242 3.37 -11.57 51.92
CA PHE A 242 3.55 -11.53 50.46
C PHE A 242 3.48 -12.93 49.85
N SER A 243 4.21 -13.89 50.42
CA SER A 243 4.20 -15.27 49.93
C SER A 243 2.82 -15.92 50.06
N ALA A 244 2.08 -15.67 51.14
CA ALA A 244 0.71 -16.15 51.32
C ALA A 244 -0.24 -15.54 50.27
N GLN A 245 -0.18 -14.23 50.04
CA GLN A 245 -0.97 -13.55 49.02
C GLN A 245 -0.64 -14.11 47.62
N ARG A 246 0.65 -14.29 47.33
CA ARG A 246 1.10 -14.82 46.05
C ARG A 246 0.66 -16.27 45.85
N ILE A 247 0.70 -17.11 46.90
CA ILE A 247 0.15 -18.47 46.85
C ILE A 247 -1.34 -18.44 46.51
N SER A 248 -2.13 -17.56 47.13
CA SER A 248 -3.57 -17.45 46.82
C SER A 248 -3.81 -17.13 45.35
N VAL A 249 -3.12 -16.12 44.82
CA VAL A 249 -3.24 -15.73 43.39
C VAL A 249 -2.83 -16.88 42.47
N LEU A 250 -1.68 -17.50 42.73
CA LEU A 250 -1.17 -18.59 41.89
C LEU A 250 -2.07 -19.84 41.96
N VAL A 251 -2.73 -20.12 43.10
CA VAL A 251 -3.70 -21.22 43.21
C VAL A 251 -4.93 -20.95 42.36
N ASP A 252 -5.42 -19.72 42.35
CA ASP A 252 -6.58 -19.34 41.54
C ASP A 252 -6.24 -19.32 40.04
N ASP A 253 -5.07 -18.83 39.67
CA ASP A 253 -4.56 -18.89 38.30
C ASP A 253 -4.40 -20.35 37.84
N LEU A 254 -3.82 -21.22 38.68
CA LEU A 254 -3.69 -22.65 38.37
C LEU A 254 -5.04 -23.32 38.13
N LYS A 255 -6.07 -23.00 38.93
CA LYS A 255 -7.43 -23.51 38.70
C LYS A 255 -7.98 -23.03 37.37
N ARG A 256 -7.77 -21.75 37.03
CA ARG A 256 -8.21 -21.16 35.76
C ARG A 256 -7.55 -21.85 34.57
N TYR A 257 -6.23 -22.01 34.58
CA TYR A 257 -5.51 -22.66 33.49
C TYR A 257 -5.83 -24.16 33.36
N LYS A 258 -6.05 -24.89 34.47
CA LYS A 258 -6.50 -26.29 34.41
C LYS A 258 -7.91 -26.42 33.85
N ALA A 259 -8.84 -25.54 34.23
CA ALA A 259 -10.17 -25.51 33.64
C ALA A 259 -10.13 -25.19 32.13
N GLN A 260 -9.24 -24.28 31.71
CA GLN A 260 -9.02 -23.98 30.30
C GLN A 260 -8.42 -25.19 29.55
N GLU A 261 -7.48 -25.92 30.14
CA GLU A 261 -6.91 -27.15 29.57
C GLU A 261 -7.98 -28.24 29.40
N GLU A 262 -8.89 -28.40 30.36
CA GLU A 262 -10.02 -29.35 30.27
C GLU A 262 -11.01 -28.96 29.16
N LEU A 263 -11.35 -27.67 29.06
CA LEU A 263 -12.22 -27.16 28.00
C LEU A 263 -11.57 -27.35 26.63
N TYR A 264 -10.25 -27.14 26.54
CA TYR A 264 -9.47 -27.35 25.33
C TYR A 264 -9.45 -28.83 24.91
N LYS A 265 -9.27 -29.76 25.86
CA LYS A 265 -9.35 -31.22 25.59
C LYS A 265 -10.72 -31.67 25.06
N SER A 266 -11.79 -30.93 25.37
CA SER A 266 -13.14 -31.25 24.93
C SER A 266 -13.53 -30.63 23.58
N THR A 267 -12.75 -29.68 23.07
CA THR A 267 -13.03 -28.96 21.83
C THR A 267 -12.18 -29.55 20.71
N ALA A 268 -12.81 -30.15 19.69
CA ALA A 268 -12.11 -30.58 18.50
C ALA A 268 -11.68 -29.35 17.68
N SER A 269 -10.38 -29.12 17.51
CA SER A 269 -9.84 -28.11 16.58
C SER A 269 -9.71 -28.70 15.18
N ASP A 270 -10.06 -27.92 14.17
CA ASP A 270 -9.93 -28.27 12.76
C ASP A 270 -8.45 -28.26 12.27
N ASP A 271 -7.54 -27.61 13.02
CA ASP A 271 -6.10 -27.57 12.72
C ASP A 271 -5.27 -28.25 13.84
N PRO A 272 -4.59 -29.38 13.54
CA PRO A 272 -3.78 -30.10 14.51
C PRO A 272 -2.52 -29.34 14.96
N GLN A 273 -1.98 -28.44 14.14
CA GLN A 273 -0.75 -27.69 14.45
C GLN A 273 -1.04 -26.57 15.45
N VAL A 274 -2.08 -25.78 15.21
CA VAL A 274 -2.55 -24.76 16.16
C VAL A 274 -2.95 -25.42 17.49
N HIS A 275 -3.61 -26.58 17.42
CA HIS A 275 -3.99 -27.32 18.61
C HIS A 275 -2.78 -27.72 19.48
N GLU A 276 -1.71 -28.21 18.86
CA GLU A 276 -0.51 -28.63 19.58
C GLU A 276 0.27 -27.43 20.17
N VAL A 277 0.32 -26.30 19.46
CA VAL A 277 0.96 -25.06 19.95
C VAL A 277 0.25 -24.52 21.19
N GLU A 278 -1.07 -24.40 21.16
CA GLU A 278 -1.86 -23.92 22.30
C GLU A 278 -1.81 -24.86 23.49
N LYS A 279 -1.83 -26.18 23.24
CA LYS A 279 -1.65 -27.18 24.30
C LYS A 279 -0.29 -27.02 24.98
N ARG A 280 0.79 -26.87 24.21
CA ARG A 280 2.14 -26.63 24.76
C ARG A 280 2.22 -25.30 25.52
N ARG A 281 1.52 -24.26 25.05
CA ARG A 281 1.39 -22.97 25.75
C ARG A 281 0.72 -23.14 27.11
N LEU A 282 -0.45 -23.79 27.16
CA LEU A 282 -1.16 -24.07 28.41
C LEU A 282 -0.35 -24.94 29.37
N SER A 283 0.24 -26.03 28.87
CA SER A 283 1.10 -26.89 29.68
C SER A 283 2.29 -26.13 30.28
N ARG A 284 2.94 -25.25 29.51
CA ARG A 284 4.02 -24.39 30.01
C ARG A 284 3.56 -23.46 31.13
N HIS A 285 2.44 -22.75 30.96
CA HIS A 285 1.94 -21.89 32.04
C HIS A 285 1.61 -22.68 33.31
N ILE A 286 0.99 -23.85 33.18
CA ILE A 286 0.68 -24.71 34.33
C ILE A 286 1.96 -25.12 35.05
N THR A 287 2.99 -25.60 34.33
CA THR A 287 4.26 -26.01 34.96
C THR A 287 5.00 -24.84 35.59
N THR A 288 4.97 -23.65 34.97
CA THR A 288 5.55 -22.44 35.57
C THR A 288 4.83 -22.07 36.86
N ILE A 289 3.49 -22.03 36.88
CA ILE A 289 2.70 -21.69 38.07
C ILE A 289 2.89 -22.73 39.18
N GLU A 290 2.90 -24.03 38.85
CA GLU A 290 3.16 -25.11 39.81
C GLU A 290 4.54 -24.96 40.45
N HIS A 291 5.55 -24.61 39.66
CA HIS A 291 6.87 -24.32 40.18
C HIS A 291 6.88 -23.10 41.11
N GLU A 292 6.33 -21.96 40.69
CA GLU A 292 6.27 -20.76 41.54
C GLU A 292 5.50 -21.04 42.85
N LEU A 293 4.42 -21.82 42.80
CA LEU A 293 3.70 -22.27 43.99
C LEU A 293 4.59 -23.08 44.93
N SER A 294 5.39 -23.99 44.38
CA SER A 294 6.33 -24.79 45.18
C SER A 294 7.38 -23.90 45.84
N VAL A 295 7.92 -22.91 45.13
CA VAL A 295 8.90 -21.95 45.64
C VAL A 295 8.30 -21.13 46.78
N HIS A 296 7.12 -20.53 46.59
CA HIS A 296 6.49 -19.73 47.64
C HIS A 296 6.04 -20.55 48.85
N LYS A 297 5.61 -21.81 48.66
CA LYS A 297 5.28 -22.71 49.78
C LYS A 297 6.51 -23.07 50.61
N VAL A 298 7.63 -23.40 49.94
CA VAL A 298 8.92 -23.63 50.63
C VAL A 298 9.37 -22.37 51.35
N HIS A 299 9.24 -21.20 50.72
CA HIS A 299 9.59 -19.92 51.33
C HIS A 299 8.77 -19.63 52.60
N LEU A 300 7.45 -19.86 52.55
CA LEU A 300 6.55 -19.70 53.70
C LEU A 300 6.94 -20.62 54.87
N SER A 301 7.52 -21.79 54.57
CA SER A 301 8.02 -22.72 55.58
C SER A 301 9.37 -22.35 56.18
N GLN A 302 10.16 -21.48 55.54
CA GLN A 302 11.55 -21.17 55.91
C GLN A 302 11.74 -19.89 56.74
N THR A 303 10.69 -19.25 57.26
CA THR A 303 10.78 -18.06 58.17
C THR A 303 11.75 -16.97 57.69
N THR A 304 11.64 -16.56 56.43
CA THR A 304 12.42 -15.40 55.95
C THR A 304 12.01 -14.14 56.70
N THR A 305 13.02 -13.44 57.22
CA THR A 305 12.81 -12.35 58.17
C THR A 305 12.75 -10.99 57.47
N ASN A 306 13.29 -10.90 56.25
CA ASN A 306 13.32 -9.67 55.47
C ASN A 306 13.16 -9.93 53.95
N TYR A 307 12.84 -8.89 53.20
CA TYR A 307 12.72 -8.97 51.74
C TYR A 307 14.05 -9.26 51.04
N GLU A 308 15.19 -8.88 51.61
CA GLU A 308 16.49 -9.15 50.97
C GLU A 308 16.77 -10.66 50.89
N GLU A 309 16.46 -11.40 51.96
CA GLU A 309 16.50 -12.86 52.03
C GLU A 309 15.53 -13.49 51.01
N LEU A 310 14.35 -12.89 50.82
CA LEU A 310 13.39 -13.31 49.80
C LEU A 310 13.94 -13.17 48.38
N PHE A 311 14.55 -12.03 48.05
CA PHE A 311 15.19 -11.84 46.75
C PHE A 311 16.40 -12.76 46.55
N ARG A 312 17.22 -13.00 47.59
CA ARG A 312 18.36 -13.93 47.52
C ARG A 312 17.89 -15.37 47.29
N PHE A 313 16.85 -15.81 48.00
CA PHE A 313 16.29 -17.15 47.82
C PHE A 313 15.71 -17.33 46.41
N ALA A 314 14.91 -16.37 45.92
CA ALA A 314 14.37 -16.40 44.56
C ALA A 314 15.50 -16.43 43.50
N LEU A 315 16.60 -15.69 43.73
CA LEU A 315 17.78 -15.70 42.87
C LEU A 315 18.48 -17.06 42.86
N GLU A 316 18.64 -17.70 44.02
CA GLU A 316 19.25 -19.03 44.13
C GLU A 316 18.43 -20.10 43.41
N GLN A 317 17.09 -20.06 43.55
CA GLN A 317 16.19 -20.96 42.82
C GLN A 317 16.29 -20.74 41.30
N THR A 318 16.30 -19.47 40.85
CA THR A 318 16.48 -19.13 39.43
C THR A 318 17.80 -19.68 38.89
N ARG A 319 18.90 -19.54 39.65
CA ARG A 319 20.21 -20.08 39.28
C ARG A 319 20.29 -21.59 39.31
N ALA A 320 19.56 -22.26 40.20
CA ALA A 320 19.45 -23.71 40.20
C ALA A 320 18.80 -24.19 38.90
N LYS A 321 17.66 -23.59 38.51
CA LYS A 321 16.99 -23.90 37.24
C LYS A 321 17.85 -23.65 36.00
N ILE A 322 18.59 -22.54 35.97
CA ILE A 322 19.51 -22.24 34.86
C ILE A 322 20.58 -23.33 34.74
N ARG A 323 21.07 -23.89 35.86
CA ARG A 323 22.07 -24.97 35.86
C ARG A 323 21.49 -26.32 35.45
N GLU A 324 20.21 -26.57 35.76
CA GLU A 324 19.49 -27.78 35.35
C GLU A 324 19.23 -27.80 33.84
N HIS A 325 19.07 -26.62 33.21
CA HIS A 325 18.87 -26.51 31.77
C HIS A 325 20.21 -26.57 31.02
N GLN A 326 20.42 -27.64 30.25
CA GLN A 326 21.53 -27.74 29.31
C GLN A 326 21.13 -27.04 28.00
N SER A 327 21.67 -25.84 27.75
CA SER A 327 21.45 -25.16 26.47
C SER A 327 22.22 -25.86 25.35
N ILE A 328 21.54 -26.17 24.25
CA ILE A 328 22.22 -26.50 22.99
C ILE A 328 22.77 -25.18 22.42
N PRO A 329 24.07 -25.07 22.08
CA PRO A 329 24.63 -23.86 21.51
C PRO A 329 23.91 -23.45 20.22
N GLY A 330 23.41 -22.22 20.17
CA GLY A 330 22.77 -21.65 18.97
C GLY A 330 21.24 -21.74 18.92
N GLN A 331 20.59 -22.45 19.84
CA GLN A 331 19.12 -22.45 19.94
C GLN A 331 18.65 -21.44 21.00
N LEU A 332 17.83 -20.47 20.57
CA LEU A 332 17.15 -19.53 21.47
C LEU A 332 16.05 -20.27 22.22
N ASP A 333 16.33 -20.62 23.47
CA ASP A 333 15.35 -21.20 24.38
C ASP A 333 14.71 -20.09 25.23
N PRO A 334 13.42 -19.78 25.04
CA PRO A 334 12.75 -18.71 25.78
C PRO A 334 12.74 -18.95 27.29
N GLU A 335 12.75 -20.19 27.76
CA GLU A 335 12.78 -20.49 29.20
C GLU A 335 14.13 -20.07 29.79
N ILE A 336 15.23 -20.43 29.15
CA ILE A 336 16.58 -20.08 29.62
C ILE A 336 16.80 -18.56 29.54
N GLU A 337 16.34 -17.91 28.47
CA GLU A 337 16.45 -16.47 28.34
C GLU A 337 15.59 -15.73 29.37
N GLY A 338 14.37 -16.20 29.60
CA GLY A 338 13.48 -15.72 30.65
C GLY A 338 14.07 -15.91 32.05
N LEU A 339 14.71 -17.04 32.34
CA LEU A 339 15.41 -17.26 33.60
C LEU A 339 16.63 -16.33 33.75
N LYS A 340 17.43 -16.12 32.69
CA LYS A 340 18.54 -15.15 32.70
C LYS A 340 18.04 -13.72 32.88
N LEU A 341 16.87 -13.38 32.34
CA LEU A 341 16.21 -12.10 32.58
C LEU A 341 15.85 -11.94 34.06
N ARG A 342 15.19 -12.96 34.65
CA ARG A 342 14.87 -12.96 36.09
C ARG A 342 16.13 -12.82 36.95
N GLU A 343 17.19 -13.56 36.64
CA GLU A 343 18.47 -13.46 37.35
C GLU A 343 19.00 -12.02 37.32
N ARG A 344 19.09 -11.41 36.12
CA ARG A 344 19.56 -10.03 35.96
C ARG A 344 18.68 -9.04 36.72
N GLY A 345 17.36 -9.21 36.67
CA GLY A 345 16.39 -8.38 37.39
C GLY A 345 16.56 -8.45 38.91
N LEU A 346 16.60 -9.65 39.47
CA LEU A 346 16.79 -9.87 40.92
C LEU A 346 18.17 -9.38 41.40
N VAL A 347 19.23 -9.59 40.62
CA VAL A 347 20.56 -9.04 40.92
C VAL A 347 20.57 -7.52 40.88
N SER A 348 19.86 -6.91 39.93
CA SER A 348 19.69 -5.45 39.89
C SER A 348 18.97 -4.96 41.16
N ALA A 349 17.86 -5.58 41.53
CA ALA A 349 17.09 -5.22 42.73
C ALA A 349 17.91 -5.33 44.00
N LEU A 350 18.67 -6.41 44.19
CA LEU A 350 19.58 -6.56 45.33
C LEU A 350 20.67 -5.48 45.38
N LYS A 351 21.20 -5.04 44.23
CA LYS A 351 22.18 -3.94 44.18
C LYS A 351 21.54 -2.61 44.59
N VAL A 352 20.28 -2.40 44.24
CA VAL A 352 19.50 -1.22 44.57
C VAL A 352 19.13 -1.20 46.06
N MET A 353 18.65 -2.33 46.63
CA MET A 353 18.41 -2.52 48.07
C MET A 353 19.67 -2.24 48.92
N ASN A 354 20.84 -2.65 48.41
CA ASN A 354 22.13 -2.45 49.06
C ASN A 354 22.74 -1.05 48.80
N ASN A 355 21.98 -0.10 48.24
CA ASN A 355 22.42 1.26 47.88
C ASN A 355 23.65 1.31 46.95
N LYS A 356 23.93 0.23 46.19
CA LYS A 356 25.03 0.18 45.21
C LYS A 356 24.63 0.80 43.86
N LYS A 357 23.33 0.85 43.59
CA LYS A 357 22.73 1.44 42.39
C LYS A 357 21.50 2.25 42.78
N ILE A 358 21.17 3.24 41.96
CA ILE A 358 19.94 4.02 42.04
C ILE A 358 19.06 3.74 40.83
N LEU A 359 17.77 3.99 40.97
CA LEU A 359 16.79 3.88 39.89
C LEU A 359 16.49 5.28 39.35
N LEU A 360 16.46 5.41 38.02
CA LEU A 360 16.07 6.65 37.34
C LEU A 360 14.90 6.38 36.40
N ASN A 361 13.97 7.33 36.30
CA ASN A 361 12.90 7.31 35.31
C ASN A 361 13.38 7.81 33.94
N ASP A 362 12.43 7.96 33.00
CA ASP A 362 12.69 8.49 31.65
C ASP A 362 13.28 9.90 31.65
N LYS A 363 12.95 10.71 32.65
CA LYS A 363 13.44 12.09 32.83
C LYS A 363 14.75 12.16 33.61
N LEU A 364 15.37 11.01 33.89
CA LEU A 364 16.58 10.87 34.70
C LEU A 364 16.41 11.35 36.15
N GLU A 365 15.17 11.40 36.64
CA GLU A 365 14.86 11.68 38.04
C GLU A 365 14.94 10.40 38.86
N GLN A 366 15.46 10.50 40.07
CA GLN A 366 15.55 9.35 40.96
C GLN A 366 14.17 8.89 41.41
N VAL A 367 13.89 7.61 41.16
CA VAL A 367 12.66 6.93 41.60
C VAL A 367 12.99 5.82 42.59
N PHE A 368 11.97 5.34 43.28
CA PHE A 368 12.10 4.29 44.31
C PHE A 368 11.29 3.03 43.97
N ASP A 369 10.64 3.02 42.81
CA ASP A 369 9.84 1.92 42.29
C ASP A 369 10.40 1.49 40.93
N TYR A 370 10.55 0.18 40.74
CA TYR A 370 10.97 -0.39 39.47
C TYR A 370 9.93 -0.21 38.36
N SER A 371 8.65 -0.08 38.69
CA SER A 371 7.60 0.16 37.70
C SER A 371 7.80 1.48 36.95
N GLN A 372 8.43 2.46 37.60
CA GLN A 372 8.73 3.79 37.07
C GLN A 372 10.17 3.91 36.56
N ALA A 373 11.00 2.89 36.79
CA ALA A 373 12.44 2.95 36.55
C ALA A 373 12.79 2.43 35.15
N ARG A 374 13.40 3.30 34.34
CA ARG A 374 14.01 2.92 33.07
C ARG A 374 15.47 2.53 33.22
N PHE A 375 16.19 3.17 34.15
CA PHE A 375 17.63 2.94 34.35
C PHE A 375 17.95 2.47 35.77
N SER A 376 18.95 1.59 35.87
CA SER A 376 19.57 1.13 37.10
C SER A 376 21.08 1.34 37.01
N ILE A 377 21.53 2.51 37.46
CA ILE A 377 22.91 2.98 37.32
C ILE A 377 23.57 3.17 38.69
N LYS A 378 24.90 3.19 38.74
CA LYS A 378 25.60 3.57 39.96
C LYS A 378 25.38 5.06 40.23
N HIS A 379 25.34 5.44 41.50
CA HIS A 379 25.18 6.84 41.90
C HIS A 379 26.26 7.75 41.31
N GLU A 380 27.51 7.28 41.21
CA GLU A 380 28.64 8.03 40.64
C GLU A 380 28.51 8.28 39.13
N ASP A 381 27.87 7.35 38.42
CA ASP A 381 27.77 7.36 36.96
C ASP A 381 26.49 8.09 36.49
N ALA A 382 25.50 8.26 37.37
CA ALA A 382 24.20 8.89 37.06
C ALA A 382 24.31 10.31 36.49
N LYS A 383 25.28 11.09 36.98
CA LYS A 383 25.52 12.48 36.53
C LYS A 383 26.01 12.60 35.08
N PHE A 384 26.47 11.50 34.49
CA PHE A 384 26.97 11.46 33.12
C PHE A 384 25.92 10.97 32.12
N LEU A 385 24.80 10.44 32.61
CA LEU A 385 23.66 10.12 31.76
C LEU A 385 22.85 11.39 31.58
N VAL A 386 22.67 11.82 30.33
CA VAL A 386 21.92 13.03 29.99
C VAL A 386 20.89 12.73 28.92
N GLN A 387 19.80 13.48 28.93
CA GLN A 387 18.78 13.45 27.89
C GLN A 387 19.00 14.63 26.96
N THR A 388 19.05 14.38 25.66
CA THR A 388 19.17 15.42 24.63
C THR A 388 17.81 16.03 24.30
N ASP A 389 17.80 17.21 23.67
CA ASP A 389 16.58 17.96 23.33
C ASP A 389 15.62 17.18 22.41
N ASP A 390 16.14 16.20 21.66
CA ASP A 390 15.39 15.28 20.80
C ASP A 390 14.77 14.09 21.56
N GLY A 391 14.93 14.04 22.89
CA GLY A 391 14.46 12.96 23.76
C GLY A 391 15.38 11.74 23.83
N SER A 392 16.50 11.72 23.09
CA SER A 392 17.48 10.63 23.13
C SER A 392 18.34 10.68 24.40
N TYR A 393 19.06 9.59 24.69
CA TYR A 393 20.00 9.53 25.81
C TYR A 393 21.43 9.50 25.31
N ALA A 394 22.33 10.14 26.06
CA ALA A 394 23.76 10.12 25.81
C ALA A 394 24.52 9.89 27.12
N LEU A 395 25.65 9.17 27.02
CA LEU A 395 26.53 8.90 28.15
C LEU A 395 27.81 9.71 27.99
N LEU A 396 27.99 10.70 28.84
CA LEU A 396 29.14 11.60 28.79
C LEU A 396 30.40 10.94 29.36
N PRO A 397 31.59 11.22 28.80
CA PRO A 397 32.85 10.78 29.40
C PRO A 397 33.07 11.49 30.73
N LYS A 398 33.70 10.79 31.69
CA LYS A 398 33.81 11.24 33.08
C LYS A 398 34.55 12.57 33.28
N ASP A 399 35.33 12.95 32.28
CA ASP A 399 36.30 14.06 32.33
C ASP A 399 35.83 15.30 31.55
N LYS A 400 34.66 15.25 30.88
CA LYS A 400 34.13 16.40 30.12
C LYS A 400 32.91 17.02 30.79
N ASP A 401 32.86 18.34 30.77
CA ASP A 401 31.73 19.13 31.29
C ASP A 401 30.60 19.18 30.24
N PRO A 402 29.32 18.96 30.59
CA PRO A 402 28.20 18.94 29.64
C PRO A 402 28.07 20.22 28.80
N ASN A 403 28.57 21.34 29.33
CA ASN A 403 28.47 22.66 28.70
C ASN A 403 29.55 22.95 27.63
N GLN A 404 30.50 22.03 27.40
CA GLN A 404 31.64 22.23 26.49
C GLN A 404 31.76 21.15 25.39
N LEU A 405 30.68 20.42 25.11
CA LEU A 405 30.71 19.30 24.14
C LEU A 405 30.54 19.80 22.70
N THR A 406 31.37 19.30 21.79
CA THR A 406 31.19 19.48 20.34
C THR A 406 30.10 18.53 19.80
N GLU A 407 29.61 18.77 18.59
CA GLU A 407 28.64 17.86 17.93
C GLU A 407 29.18 16.44 17.76
N GLU A 408 30.48 16.29 17.47
CA GLU A 408 31.15 14.98 17.38
C GLU A 408 31.20 14.27 18.74
N ASP A 409 31.43 15.01 19.83
CA ASP A 409 31.38 14.46 21.18
C ASP A 409 29.98 13.97 21.54
N TRP A 410 28.93 14.69 21.12
CA TRP A 410 27.54 14.25 21.30
C TRP A 410 27.22 12.97 20.53
N LEU A 411 27.68 12.86 19.28
CA LEU A 411 27.54 11.63 18.50
C LEU A 411 28.29 10.45 19.14
N GLN A 412 29.48 10.69 19.69
CA GLN A 412 30.21 9.66 20.42
C GLN A 412 29.49 9.27 21.72
N ALA A 413 29.00 10.24 22.50
CA ALA A 413 28.27 9.98 23.74
C ALA A 413 26.95 9.21 23.51
N LYS A 414 26.26 9.45 22.38
CA LYS A 414 25.11 8.64 21.95
C LYS A 414 25.52 7.20 21.64
N ARG A 415 26.63 7.00 20.91
CA ARG A 415 27.17 5.65 20.63
C ARG A 415 27.61 4.92 21.91
N ASP A 416 28.24 5.63 22.84
CA ASP A 416 28.67 5.08 24.11
C ASP A 416 27.47 4.69 24.98
N PHE A 417 26.39 5.47 24.94
CA PHE A 417 25.12 5.09 25.56
C PHE A 417 24.57 3.80 24.96
N GLU A 418 24.48 3.68 23.62
CA GLU A 418 23.99 2.47 22.97
C GLU A 418 24.82 1.23 23.33
N GLN A 419 26.15 1.36 23.43
CA GLN A 419 27.01 0.26 23.89
C GLN A 419 26.80 -0.10 25.36
N ALA A 420 26.54 0.90 26.21
CA ALA A 420 26.29 0.71 27.64
C ALA A 420 24.82 0.43 27.98
N LYS A 421 23.91 0.50 26.99
CA LYS A 421 22.44 0.46 27.15
C LYS A 421 22.00 -0.77 27.93
N GLU A 422 22.50 -1.95 27.55
CA GLU A 422 22.16 -3.21 28.23
C GLU A 422 22.61 -3.28 29.70
N ARG A 423 23.64 -2.51 30.07
CA ARG A 423 24.17 -2.47 31.43
C ARG A 423 23.48 -1.42 32.31
N ILE A 424 23.02 -0.33 31.69
CA ILE A 424 22.46 0.85 32.37
C ILE A 424 20.94 0.74 32.49
N GLN A 425 20.24 0.26 31.47
CA GLN A 425 18.80 0.07 31.52
C GLN A 425 18.41 -1.02 32.53
N THR A 426 17.18 -0.92 33.05
CA THR A 426 16.62 -2.01 33.84
C THR A 426 16.45 -3.24 32.94
N PRO A 427 16.79 -4.46 33.43
CA PRO A 427 16.68 -5.67 32.61
C PRO A 427 15.28 -5.89 32.03
N ARG A 428 14.26 -5.53 32.81
CA ARG A 428 12.84 -5.52 32.40
C ARG A 428 12.60 -4.63 31.19
N TYR A 429 12.98 -3.35 31.28
CA TYR A 429 12.75 -2.39 30.20
C TYR A 429 13.51 -2.78 28.93
N ASN A 430 14.78 -3.19 29.07
CA ASN A 430 15.60 -3.63 27.94
C ASN A 430 14.97 -4.83 27.19
N CYS A 431 14.39 -5.79 27.93
CA CYS A 431 13.72 -6.93 27.33
C CYS A 431 12.45 -6.52 26.57
N LEU A 432 11.61 -5.67 27.16
CA LEU A 432 10.40 -5.16 26.51
C LEU A 432 10.73 -4.35 25.24
N GLU A 433 11.77 -3.51 25.29
CA GLU A 433 12.26 -2.76 24.14
C GLU A 433 12.71 -3.69 23.01
N LYS A 434 13.46 -4.76 23.33
CA LYS A 434 13.87 -5.77 22.33
C LYS A 434 12.69 -6.53 21.73
N ILE A 435 11.68 -6.89 22.54
CA ILE A 435 10.45 -7.53 22.06
C ILE A 435 9.75 -6.61 21.06
N GLN A 436 9.61 -5.33 21.41
CA GLN A 436 8.97 -4.34 20.54
C GLN A 436 9.76 -4.09 19.26
N GLU A 437 11.09 -3.94 19.34
CA GLU A 437 11.95 -3.77 18.16
C GLU A 437 11.85 -4.97 17.21
N ASN A 438 11.83 -6.20 17.75
CA ASN A 438 11.69 -7.42 16.95
C ASN A 438 10.34 -7.47 16.24
N LEU A 439 9.26 -7.12 16.95
CA LEU A 439 7.92 -7.06 16.39
C LEU A 439 7.82 -6.02 15.27
N GLN A 440 8.37 -4.82 15.48
CA GLN A 440 8.39 -3.77 14.46
C GLN A 440 9.18 -4.16 13.22
N LYS A 441 10.35 -4.81 13.40
CA LYS A 441 11.14 -5.34 12.26
C LYS A 441 10.40 -6.41 11.49
N HIS A 442 9.65 -7.26 12.17
CA HIS A 442 8.83 -8.30 11.53
C HIS A 442 7.67 -7.68 10.74
N VAL A 443 6.87 -6.81 11.37
CA VAL A 443 5.76 -6.09 10.72
C VAL A 443 6.25 -5.33 9.50
N HIS A 444 7.37 -4.60 9.62
CA HIS A 444 7.91 -3.84 8.50
C HIS A 444 8.32 -4.73 7.32
N ARG A 445 9.01 -5.86 7.58
CA ARG A 445 9.35 -6.83 6.53
C ARG A 445 8.08 -7.39 5.89
N TYR A 446 7.10 -7.80 6.70
CA TYR A 446 5.85 -8.36 6.22
C TYR A 446 5.08 -7.38 5.31
N GLU A 447 4.97 -6.11 5.71
CA GLU A 447 4.37 -5.03 4.90
C GLU A 447 5.12 -4.79 3.59
N GLN A 448 6.46 -4.84 3.59
CA GLN A 448 7.26 -4.72 2.37
C GLN A 448 6.92 -5.82 1.36
N HIS A 449 6.84 -7.08 1.80
CA HIS A 449 6.50 -8.20 0.91
C HIS A 449 5.03 -8.15 0.46
N LEU A 450 4.10 -7.68 1.30
CA LEU A 450 2.71 -7.44 0.90
C LEU A 450 2.60 -6.40 -0.20
N ASN A 451 3.30 -5.27 -0.06
CA ASN A 451 3.33 -4.21 -1.07
C ASN A 451 3.96 -4.71 -2.38
N LEU A 452 5.06 -5.46 -2.29
CA LEU A 452 5.70 -6.07 -3.45
C LEU A 452 4.74 -7.01 -4.20
N ARG A 453 4.02 -7.86 -3.47
CA ARG A 453 2.99 -8.74 -4.04
C ARG A 453 1.92 -7.97 -4.81
N GLU A 454 1.45 -6.85 -4.26
CA GLU A 454 0.45 -6.01 -4.93
C GLU A 454 0.99 -5.38 -6.21
N VAL A 455 2.20 -4.84 -6.18
CA VAL A 455 2.88 -4.28 -7.37
C VAL A 455 3.03 -5.34 -8.46
N LEU A 456 3.51 -6.53 -8.11
CA LEU A 456 3.69 -7.63 -9.06
C LEU A 456 2.35 -8.13 -9.63
N LYS A 457 1.28 -8.21 -8.83
CA LYS A 457 -0.08 -8.56 -9.31
C LYS A 457 -0.59 -7.53 -10.30
N ASN A 458 -0.38 -6.24 -10.03
CA ASN A 458 -0.77 -5.17 -10.94
C ASN A 458 0.01 -5.25 -12.27
N GLN A 459 1.34 -5.42 -12.21
CA GLN A 459 2.19 -5.60 -13.39
C GLN A 459 1.76 -6.81 -14.23
N LYS A 460 1.50 -7.96 -13.59
CA LYS A 460 0.98 -9.16 -14.28
C LYS A 460 -0.32 -8.87 -15.01
N SER A 461 -1.24 -8.14 -14.38
CA SER A 461 -2.54 -7.79 -14.98
C SER A 461 -2.40 -6.85 -16.20
N GLU A 462 -1.48 -5.88 -16.13
CA GLU A 462 -1.20 -4.95 -17.23
C GLU A 462 -0.53 -5.67 -18.40
N MET A 463 0.44 -6.54 -18.12
CA MET A 463 1.11 -7.34 -19.15
C MET A 463 0.15 -8.34 -19.81
N GLN A 464 -0.75 -8.97 -19.04
CA GLN A 464 -1.82 -9.82 -19.60
C GLN A 464 -2.75 -9.03 -20.52
N ARG A 465 -3.10 -7.78 -20.14
CA ARG A 465 -3.89 -6.89 -20.99
C ARG A 465 -3.16 -6.57 -22.29
N ALA A 466 -1.91 -6.13 -22.22
CA ALA A 466 -1.09 -5.81 -23.39
C ALA A 466 -0.92 -7.02 -24.33
N ARG A 467 -0.72 -8.21 -23.75
CA ARG A 467 -0.63 -9.48 -24.49
C ARG A 467 -1.93 -9.80 -25.23
N ASN A 468 -3.08 -9.59 -24.59
CA ASN A 468 -4.39 -9.82 -25.22
C ASN A 468 -4.66 -8.83 -26.36
N GLU A 469 -4.39 -7.54 -26.16
CA GLU A 469 -4.50 -6.51 -27.19
C GLU A 469 -3.58 -6.82 -28.39
N MET A 470 -2.34 -7.24 -28.13
CA MET A 470 -1.41 -7.65 -29.18
C MET A 470 -1.90 -8.91 -29.92
N GLY A 471 -2.50 -9.86 -29.21
CA GLY A 471 -3.10 -11.05 -29.81
C GLY A 471 -4.33 -10.75 -30.68
N GLU A 472 -5.08 -9.69 -30.37
CA GLU A 472 -6.19 -9.20 -31.21
C GLU A 472 -5.67 -8.53 -32.48
N THR A 473 -4.73 -7.59 -32.35
CA THR A 473 -4.12 -6.91 -33.52
C THR A 473 -3.40 -7.89 -34.47
N LEU A 474 -2.76 -8.93 -33.94
CA LEU A 474 -2.19 -10.01 -34.75
C LEU A 474 -3.27 -10.78 -35.54
N ARG A 475 -4.43 -11.05 -34.92
CA ARG A 475 -5.56 -11.71 -35.58
C ARG A 475 -6.12 -10.85 -36.71
N GLU A 476 -6.28 -9.54 -36.47
CA GLU A 476 -6.72 -8.57 -37.47
C GLU A 476 -5.74 -8.46 -38.65
N THR A 477 -4.45 -8.33 -38.36
CA THR A 477 -3.39 -8.24 -39.38
C THR A 477 -3.31 -9.51 -40.24
N ARG A 478 -3.48 -10.70 -39.63
CA ARG A 478 -3.57 -11.96 -40.37
C ARG A 478 -4.81 -12.03 -41.25
N ALA A 479 -5.96 -11.56 -40.78
CA ALA A 479 -7.18 -11.50 -41.59
C ALA A 479 -7.00 -10.55 -42.80
N GLN A 480 -6.35 -9.40 -42.61
CA GLN A 480 -6.02 -8.46 -43.67
C GLN A 480 -5.06 -9.07 -44.72
N LYS A 481 -4.06 -9.84 -44.28
CA LYS A 481 -3.18 -10.60 -45.18
C LYS A 481 -4.00 -11.55 -46.07
N VAL A 482 -4.91 -12.32 -45.50
CA VAL A 482 -5.75 -13.28 -46.25
C VAL A 482 -6.61 -12.57 -47.29
N LEU A 483 -7.14 -11.38 -46.99
CA LEU A 483 -7.90 -10.57 -47.94
C LEU A 483 -7.03 -10.12 -49.13
N LEU A 484 -5.79 -9.69 -48.85
CA LEU A 484 -4.85 -9.25 -49.90
C LEU A 484 -4.31 -10.41 -50.74
N SER A 485 -4.16 -11.61 -50.16
CA SER A 485 -3.70 -12.81 -50.88
C SER A 485 -4.77 -13.48 -51.74
N ARG A 486 -6.06 -13.19 -51.53
CA ARG A 486 -7.18 -13.86 -52.22
C ARG A 486 -7.47 -13.35 -53.65
N ASN A 487 -6.86 -12.24 -54.09
CA ASN A 487 -7.03 -11.73 -55.46
C ASN A 487 -5.75 -11.71 -56.32
N PRO A 488 -5.30 -12.88 -56.83
CA PRO A 488 -4.47 -12.94 -58.02
C PRO A 488 -5.25 -13.66 -59.14
N GLY A 489 -5.96 -12.90 -59.96
CA GLY A 489 -6.49 -13.38 -61.25
C GLY A 489 -7.89 -14.00 -61.23
N LEU A 490 -8.89 -13.19 -61.58
CA LEU A 490 -10.09 -13.68 -62.27
C LEU A 490 -10.22 -12.89 -63.58
N SER A 491 -10.01 -13.58 -64.70
CA SER A 491 -10.29 -13.07 -66.03
C SER A 491 -11.79 -12.79 -66.15
N LEU A 492 -12.16 -11.52 -66.32
CA LEU A 492 -13.51 -11.15 -66.73
C LEU A 492 -13.51 -10.99 -68.26
N THR A 493 -14.12 -11.95 -68.93
CA THR A 493 -14.65 -11.76 -70.27
C THR A 493 -15.71 -10.65 -70.26
N PRO A 494 -15.88 -9.90 -71.37
CA PRO A 494 -16.59 -8.64 -71.33
C PRO A 494 -18.11 -8.80 -71.51
N LYS A 495 -18.85 -7.91 -70.81
CA LYS A 495 -20.26 -7.49 -70.94
C LYS A 495 -21.30 -8.21 -70.07
N THR A 496 -21.72 -7.52 -69.01
CA THR A 496 -23.04 -6.84 -68.96
C THR A 496 -22.95 -5.71 -67.93
N ASP A 497 -23.53 -4.55 -68.22
CA ASP A 497 -23.48 -3.37 -67.34
C ASP A 497 -23.85 -3.71 -65.90
N PRO A 498 -23.09 -3.27 -64.87
CA PRO A 498 -23.44 -3.55 -63.50
C PRO A 498 -24.72 -2.82 -63.14
N GLN A 499 -25.78 -3.58 -62.87
CA GLN A 499 -26.97 -3.13 -62.16
C GLN A 499 -26.54 -2.28 -60.95
N ALA A 500 -27.03 -1.05 -60.86
CA ALA A 500 -26.73 -0.15 -59.76
C ALA A 500 -27.12 -0.80 -58.42
N SER A 501 -26.12 -1.09 -57.59
CA SER A 501 -26.31 -1.73 -56.28
C SER A 501 -26.97 -0.75 -55.31
N TYR A 502 -27.79 -1.24 -54.38
CA TYR A 502 -28.46 -0.48 -53.33
C TYR A 502 -27.52 0.50 -52.61
N SER A 503 -26.29 0.05 -52.32
CA SER A 503 -25.27 0.88 -51.66
C SER A 503 -24.82 2.06 -52.53
N GLN A 504 -24.72 1.88 -53.84
CA GLN A 504 -24.36 2.95 -54.78
C GLN A 504 -25.48 3.98 -54.90
N MET A 505 -26.74 3.55 -54.85
CA MET A 505 -27.88 4.48 -54.84
C MET A 505 -27.89 5.34 -53.57
N ILE A 506 -27.67 4.74 -52.40
CA ILE A 506 -27.65 5.46 -51.14
C ILE A 506 -26.50 6.48 -51.09
N GLU A 507 -25.29 6.07 -51.48
CA GLU A 507 -24.12 6.94 -51.47
C GLU A 507 -24.33 8.17 -52.37
N LYS A 508 -24.98 7.99 -53.54
CA LYS A 508 -25.27 9.10 -54.45
C LYS A 508 -26.36 10.02 -53.91
N PHE A 509 -27.41 9.49 -53.29
CA PHE A 509 -28.43 10.31 -52.64
C PHE A 509 -27.89 11.06 -51.41
N GLU A 510 -26.97 10.47 -50.64
CA GLU A 510 -26.29 11.16 -49.54
C GLU A 510 -25.40 12.30 -50.04
N SER A 511 -24.71 12.08 -51.16
CA SER A 511 -23.86 13.10 -51.76
C SER A 511 -24.63 14.36 -52.20
N LEU A 512 -25.93 14.24 -52.52
CA LEU A 512 -26.78 15.37 -52.93
C LEU A 512 -27.11 16.34 -51.79
N VAL A 513 -26.98 15.92 -50.53
CA VAL A 513 -27.42 16.73 -49.38
C VAL A 513 -26.29 16.99 -48.37
N LEU A 514 -25.20 16.23 -48.43
CA LEU A 514 -24.01 16.45 -47.59
C LEU A 514 -23.09 17.56 -48.14
N LYS A 515 -23.12 17.82 -49.45
CA LYS A 515 -22.34 18.87 -50.13
C LYS A 515 -23.26 19.71 -51.01
N ALA A 516 -22.86 20.93 -51.37
CA ALA A 516 -23.57 21.74 -52.35
C ALA A 516 -23.49 21.02 -53.72
N PRO A 517 -24.59 20.41 -54.19
CA PRO A 517 -24.51 19.47 -55.31
C PRO A 517 -24.34 20.24 -56.62
N LYS A 518 -23.45 19.78 -57.50
CA LYS A 518 -23.35 20.34 -58.86
C LYS A 518 -24.47 19.79 -59.71
N LYS A 519 -24.80 20.49 -60.81
CA LYS A 519 -25.83 20.06 -61.76
C LYS A 519 -25.59 18.63 -62.28
N ASP A 520 -24.33 18.28 -62.52
CA ASP A 520 -23.90 16.94 -62.95
C ASP A 520 -24.17 15.85 -61.91
N ASP A 521 -24.13 16.17 -60.61
CA ASP A 521 -24.37 15.21 -59.54
C ASP A 521 -25.86 14.87 -59.43
N ILE A 522 -26.72 15.87 -59.66
CA ILE A 522 -28.18 15.71 -59.75
C ILE A 522 -28.55 14.83 -60.95
N GLU A 523 -27.90 15.03 -62.09
CA GLU A 523 -28.13 14.26 -63.31
C GLU A 523 -27.62 12.81 -63.19
N LYS A 524 -26.48 12.58 -62.53
CA LYS A 524 -25.99 11.24 -62.19
C LYS A 524 -26.96 10.49 -61.28
N ALA A 525 -27.53 11.15 -60.27
CA ALA A 525 -28.53 10.55 -59.40
C ALA A 525 -29.81 10.18 -60.19
N ARG A 526 -30.26 11.03 -61.11
CA ARG A 526 -31.41 10.74 -61.99
C ARG A 526 -31.16 9.54 -62.89
N ASN A 527 -29.99 9.47 -63.53
CA ASN A 527 -29.62 8.34 -64.41
C ASN A 527 -29.56 7.01 -63.63
N ILE A 528 -29.12 7.04 -62.38
CA ILE A 528 -29.11 5.86 -61.51
C ILE A 528 -30.53 5.42 -61.12
N VAL A 529 -31.44 6.35 -60.84
CA VAL A 529 -32.86 6.02 -60.58
C VAL A 529 -33.51 5.43 -61.83
N GLU A 530 -33.25 5.99 -63.00
CA GLU A 530 -33.82 5.49 -64.26
C GLU A 530 -33.31 4.09 -64.63
N SER A 531 -32.02 3.84 -64.45
CA SER A 531 -31.38 2.53 -64.71
C SER A 531 -31.62 1.47 -63.63
N SER A 532 -32.22 1.82 -62.49
CA SER A 532 -32.52 0.88 -61.41
C SER A 532 -33.71 -0.06 -61.71
N THR A 533 -33.81 -1.17 -60.99
CA THR A 533 -34.95 -2.12 -61.06
C THR A 533 -36.13 -1.73 -60.15
N ILE A 534 -36.13 -0.52 -59.61
CA ILE A 534 -37.15 -0.02 -58.68
C ILE A 534 -38.52 0.10 -59.37
N SER A 535 -39.61 -0.15 -58.63
CA SER A 535 -40.98 0.03 -59.13
C SER A 535 -41.20 1.42 -59.75
N PRO A 536 -41.93 1.54 -60.87
CA PRO A 536 -42.16 2.83 -61.54
C PRO A 536 -42.82 3.88 -60.61
N LYS A 537 -43.61 3.45 -59.62
CA LYS A 537 -44.20 4.33 -58.60
C LYS A 537 -43.11 4.95 -57.71
N SER A 538 -42.19 4.13 -57.21
CA SER A 538 -41.08 4.59 -56.35
C SER A 538 -40.02 5.37 -57.14
N LYS A 539 -39.80 5.07 -58.43
CA LYS A 539 -38.99 5.91 -59.33
C LYS A 539 -39.59 7.32 -59.48
N GLY A 540 -40.90 7.42 -59.64
CA GLY A 540 -41.61 8.71 -59.70
C GLY A 540 -41.47 9.52 -58.41
N GLU A 541 -41.52 8.88 -57.25
CA GLU A 541 -41.35 9.54 -55.95
C GLU A 541 -39.88 9.93 -55.68
N LEU A 542 -38.91 9.11 -56.08
CA LEU A 542 -37.48 9.43 -56.00
C LEU A 542 -37.11 10.60 -56.92
N ASN A 543 -37.68 10.67 -58.13
CA ASN A 543 -37.46 11.81 -59.03
C ASN A 543 -38.04 13.12 -58.47
N LYS A 544 -39.19 13.07 -57.77
CA LYS A 544 -39.72 14.24 -57.04
C LYS A 544 -38.80 14.68 -55.89
N LEU A 545 -38.13 13.75 -55.21
CA LEU A 545 -37.14 14.09 -54.19
C LEU A 545 -35.90 14.75 -54.80
N ILE A 546 -35.43 14.27 -55.97
CA ILE A 546 -34.31 14.89 -56.70
C ILE A 546 -34.66 16.32 -57.13
N GLU A 547 -35.91 16.60 -57.53
CA GLU A 547 -36.36 17.96 -57.91
C GLU A 547 -36.37 18.96 -56.75
N GLN A 548 -36.40 18.50 -55.50
CA GLN A 548 -36.31 19.36 -54.32
C GLN A 548 -34.88 19.85 -54.04
N VAL A 549 -33.88 19.29 -54.71
CA VAL A 549 -32.47 19.65 -54.56
C VAL A 549 -32.12 20.77 -55.55
N SER A 550 -31.73 21.93 -55.02
CA SER A 550 -31.24 23.05 -55.85
C SER A 550 -29.72 22.92 -56.08
N PRO A 551 -29.22 23.13 -57.32
CA PRO A 551 -27.79 23.09 -57.58
C PRO A 551 -27.07 24.20 -56.79
N GLU A 552 -25.87 23.89 -56.32
CA GLU A 552 -24.95 24.80 -55.59
C GLU A 552 -25.47 25.34 -54.25
N LYS A 553 -26.66 24.93 -53.81
CA LYS A 553 -27.24 25.31 -52.52
C LYS A 553 -27.37 24.09 -51.61
N ILE A 554 -26.80 24.20 -50.41
CA ILE A 554 -26.92 23.15 -49.39
C ILE A 554 -28.32 23.23 -48.76
N MET A 555 -29.02 22.10 -48.72
CA MET A 555 -30.34 21.98 -48.08
C MET A 555 -30.26 22.21 -46.57
N GLU A 556 -31.25 22.90 -45.99
CA GLU A 556 -31.29 23.17 -44.54
C GLU A 556 -31.32 21.88 -43.71
N SER A 557 -30.70 21.90 -42.54
CA SER A 557 -30.41 20.71 -41.72
C SER A 557 -31.65 19.90 -41.34
N GLN A 558 -32.77 20.56 -41.04
CA GLN A 558 -34.02 19.91 -40.64
C GLN A 558 -34.75 19.25 -41.82
N GLN A 559 -34.71 19.88 -43.01
CA GLN A 559 -35.25 19.32 -44.25
C GLN A 559 -34.38 18.17 -44.78
N ARG A 560 -33.06 18.28 -44.62
CA ARG A 560 -32.06 17.27 -45.04
C ARG A 560 -32.30 15.91 -44.41
N LEU A 561 -32.56 15.85 -43.11
CA LEU A 561 -32.79 14.59 -42.41
C LEU A 561 -34.07 13.92 -42.90
N GLN A 562 -35.18 14.67 -42.99
CA GLN A 562 -36.45 14.15 -43.46
C GLN A 562 -36.38 13.68 -44.92
N TRP A 563 -35.62 14.39 -45.75
CA TRP A 563 -35.35 14.03 -47.15
C TRP A 563 -34.56 12.72 -47.24
N LEU A 564 -33.45 12.58 -46.48
CA LEU A 564 -32.61 11.38 -46.49
C LEU A 564 -33.35 10.14 -45.96
N TYR A 565 -34.17 10.30 -44.92
CA TYR A 565 -35.01 9.21 -44.43
C TYR A 565 -36.04 8.76 -45.47
N SER A 566 -36.64 9.71 -46.19
CA SER A 566 -37.62 9.41 -47.25
C SER A 566 -36.96 8.70 -48.44
N ALA A 567 -35.79 9.17 -48.88
CA ALA A 567 -35.02 8.54 -49.95
C ALA A 567 -34.57 7.11 -49.56
N ARG A 568 -34.01 6.92 -48.37
CA ARG A 568 -33.59 5.59 -47.89
C ARG A 568 -34.75 4.62 -47.78
N ARG A 569 -35.94 5.07 -47.36
CA ARG A 569 -37.14 4.22 -47.29
C ARG A 569 -37.58 3.75 -48.67
N LEU A 570 -37.65 4.66 -49.64
CA LEU A 570 -38.04 4.35 -51.02
C LEU A 570 -37.05 3.42 -51.74
N ILE A 571 -35.76 3.49 -51.40
CA ILE A 571 -34.72 2.59 -51.92
C ILE A 571 -34.75 1.21 -51.22
N LYS A 572 -35.16 1.15 -49.94
CA LYS A 572 -35.19 -0.08 -49.12
C LYS A 572 -36.41 -0.98 -49.38
N ASP A 573 -37.56 -0.41 -49.76
CA ASP A 573 -38.79 -1.17 -50.05
C ASP A 573 -38.71 -2.05 -51.32
N THR A 574 -37.52 -2.23 -51.91
CA THR A 574 -37.28 -3.03 -53.13
C THR A 574 -36.22 -4.13 -53.01
N SER A 575 -35.71 -4.45 -51.82
CA SER A 575 -34.83 -5.62 -51.66
C SER A 575 -35.61 -6.94 -51.83
N PRO A 576 -35.12 -7.93 -52.59
CA PRO A 576 -35.80 -9.22 -52.72
C PRO A 576 -35.79 -9.95 -51.37
N THR A 577 -36.96 -10.36 -50.88
CA THR A 577 -37.07 -11.27 -49.73
C THR A 577 -36.35 -12.59 -50.03
N PRO A 578 -35.53 -13.13 -49.12
CA PRO A 578 -34.82 -14.37 -49.35
C PRO A 578 -35.82 -15.53 -49.42
N ASN A 579 -35.79 -16.24 -50.55
CA ASN A 579 -36.52 -17.49 -50.76
C ASN A 579 -35.97 -18.53 -49.76
N VAL A 580 -36.82 -19.03 -48.86
CA VAL A 580 -36.46 -20.14 -47.97
C VAL A 580 -36.53 -21.43 -48.79
N ASP A 581 -35.39 -22.10 -48.94
CA ASP A 581 -35.28 -23.40 -49.61
C ASP A 581 -35.87 -24.51 -48.69
N PRO A 582 -36.89 -25.28 -49.13
CA PRO A 582 -37.65 -26.18 -48.26
C PRO A 582 -37.03 -27.58 -48.08
N THR A 583 -35.71 -27.76 -48.29
CA THR A 583 -35.09 -29.09 -48.31
C THR A 583 -34.19 -29.46 -47.12
N LEU A 584 -34.10 -28.63 -46.07
CA LEU A 584 -33.41 -29.02 -44.82
C LEU A 584 -34.40 -29.27 -43.69
N GLN A 585 -35.24 -30.29 -43.87
CA GLN A 585 -35.88 -31.01 -42.77
C GLN A 585 -35.24 -32.39 -42.62
N LYS A 586 -34.84 -32.69 -41.38
CA LYS A 586 -34.56 -33.99 -40.77
C LYS A 586 -33.28 -34.72 -41.18
N LYS A 587 -32.40 -34.86 -40.20
CA LYS A 587 -32.04 -36.19 -39.69
C LYS A 587 -31.92 -36.12 -38.17
N ASP A 588 -32.70 -36.97 -37.53
CA ASP A 588 -32.59 -37.37 -36.12
C ASP A 588 -31.24 -38.04 -35.84
#